data_AF-A0A529LVC3-F1
#
_entry.id   AF-A0A529LVC3-F1
#
_cell.length_a   1.000
_cell.length_b   1.000
_cell.length_c   1.000
_cell.angle_alpha   90.00
_cell.angle_beta   90.00
_cell.angle_gamma   90.00
#
_symmetry.space_group_name_H-M   'P 1'
#
loop_
_entity.id
_entity.type
_entity.pdbx_description
1 polymer ?
#
loop_
_entity_poly.entity_id
_entity_poly.type
_entity_poly.pdbx_seq_one_letter_code
_entity_poly.pdbx_strand_id
1 'polypeptide(L)'
;LRRAFVNHRDLRDPSGAPSYQRLIDSKRIKAIAAFLSKGGYFANSIIVSFHTSVRFDQGSRDDESDVRFGKLYLPESYKTCWVIDGQHRLYGASLMEEGIDPIIPVVAFEKLPATEEAILFTTINKEQKQVQPRLLDELDGELKWDSDDPEESARGIAARSLDQLRHEIAGPFEDRFAPPGVPATKNQVLTLPQIKLALLKSGLLGRRSSRD
;
A
#
# COMPACT_ATOMS: atom_id res chain seq x y z
N LEU A 1 -2.08 2.41 -20.75
CA LEU A 1 -0.60 2.48 -20.76
C LEU A 1 -0.04 2.35 -22.17
N ARG A 2 0.14 3.45 -22.92
CA ARG A 2 0.82 3.38 -24.25
C ARG A 2 2.31 3.74 -24.21
N ARG A 3 2.74 4.50 -23.19
CA ARG A 3 4.10 5.08 -23.08
C ARG A 3 4.94 4.47 -21.95
N ALA A 4 4.29 4.07 -20.85
CA ALA A 4 4.92 3.35 -19.75
C ALA A 4 5.10 1.87 -20.11
N PHE A 5 6.26 1.31 -19.76
CA PHE A 5 6.53 -0.10 -19.92
C PHE A 5 7.05 -0.68 -18.62
N VAL A 6 6.79 -1.96 -18.44
CA VAL A 6 7.48 -2.74 -17.44
C VAL A 6 8.31 -3.77 -18.16
N ASN A 7 9.56 -3.92 -17.72
CA ASN A 7 10.55 -4.69 -18.45
C ASN A 7 10.27 -6.18 -18.29
N HIS A 8 9.83 -6.83 -19.37
CA HIS A 8 9.69 -8.28 -19.46
C HIS A 8 10.88 -8.82 -20.25
N ARG A 9 12.01 -9.07 -19.59
CA ARG A 9 13.11 -9.87 -20.15
C ARG A 9 13.12 -11.22 -19.44
N ASP A 10 13.19 -12.27 -20.25
CA ASP A 10 13.20 -13.65 -19.80
C ASP A 10 14.41 -13.90 -18.87
N LEU A 11 14.27 -14.77 -17.88
CA LEU A 11 15.26 -15.07 -16.83
C LEU A 11 16.59 -15.67 -17.37
N ARG A 12 16.73 -15.81 -18.69
CA ARG A 12 17.79 -16.56 -19.40
C ARG A 12 18.63 -15.71 -20.35
N ASP A 13 18.79 -14.42 -20.07
CA ASP A 13 19.66 -13.55 -20.87
C ASP A 13 21.12 -13.61 -20.36
N PRO A 14 22.11 -14.00 -21.19
CA PRO A 14 23.51 -14.11 -20.80
C PRO A 14 24.19 -12.76 -20.52
N SER A 15 23.52 -11.62 -20.73
CA SER A 15 24.02 -10.27 -20.40
C SER A 15 23.88 -9.87 -18.92
N GLY A 16 23.41 -10.76 -18.04
CA GLY A 16 23.71 -10.70 -16.61
C GLY A 16 22.96 -9.68 -15.75
N ALA A 17 21.87 -9.07 -16.24
CA ALA A 17 20.95 -8.31 -15.38
C ALA A 17 19.71 -9.16 -15.10
N PRO A 18 19.50 -9.66 -13.86
CA PRO A 18 18.28 -10.39 -13.50
C PRO A 18 17.04 -9.55 -13.83
N SER A 19 16.01 -10.15 -14.40
CA SER A 19 14.73 -9.47 -14.59
C SER A 19 14.03 -9.30 -13.24
N TYR A 20 14.33 -8.19 -12.59
CA TYR A 20 13.84 -7.79 -11.28
C TYR A 20 12.39 -7.27 -11.34
N GLN A 21 11.41 -8.09 -11.72
CA GLN A 21 9.99 -7.68 -11.70
C GLN A 21 9.16 -8.54 -10.75
N ARG A 22 8.26 -7.91 -9.97
CA ARG A 22 7.18 -8.65 -9.30
C ARG A 22 6.18 -9.12 -10.35
N LEU A 23 5.82 -10.40 -10.34
CA LEU A 23 4.72 -10.90 -11.16
C LEU A 23 3.46 -10.06 -10.91
N ILE A 24 2.85 -9.61 -12.00
CA ILE A 24 1.62 -8.84 -11.93
C ILE A 24 0.49 -9.78 -11.50
N ASP A 25 -0.29 -9.35 -10.49
CA ASP A 25 -1.43 -10.11 -9.97
C ASP A 25 -2.71 -9.41 -10.42
N SER A 26 -3.49 -10.12 -11.25
CA SER A 26 -4.74 -9.62 -11.82
C SER A 26 -5.82 -9.36 -10.77
N LYS A 27 -5.89 -10.16 -9.70
CA LYS A 27 -6.83 -9.95 -8.60
C LYS A 27 -6.48 -8.67 -7.86
N ARG A 28 -5.18 -8.46 -7.59
CA ARG A 28 -4.69 -7.25 -6.91
C ARG A 28 -4.97 -5.98 -7.72
N ILE A 29 -4.74 -6.02 -9.04
CA ILE A 29 -5.06 -4.88 -9.92
C ILE A 29 -6.56 -4.55 -9.85
N LYS A 30 -7.44 -5.55 -9.98
CA LYS A 30 -8.89 -5.33 -9.91
C LYS A 30 -9.35 -4.77 -8.57
N ALA A 31 -8.77 -5.25 -7.47
CA ALA A 31 -9.06 -4.72 -6.13
C ALA A 31 -8.62 -3.25 -5.98
N ILE A 32 -7.45 -2.89 -6.53
CA ILE A 32 -6.96 -1.51 -6.56
C ILE A 32 -7.90 -0.62 -7.39
N ALA A 33 -8.32 -1.07 -8.58
CA ALA A 33 -9.25 -0.32 -9.42
C ALA A 33 -10.57 -0.06 -8.67
N ALA A 34 -11.16 -1.09 -8.05
CA ALA A 34 -12.39 -0.95 -7.27
C ALA A 34 -12.23 -0.01 -6.06
N PHE A 35 -11.06 -0.01 -5.40
CA PHE A 35 -10.76 0.93 -4.32
C PHE A 35 -10.73 2.38 -4.81
N LEU A 36 -10.04 2.63 -5.92
CA LEU A 36 -9.94 3.96 -6.53
C LEU A 36 -11.31 4.45 -7.03
N SER A 37 -12.14 3.58 -7.63
CA SER A 37 -13.47 3.94 -8.11
C SER A 37 -14.44 4.34 -6.99
N LYS A 38 -14.18 3.91 -5.75
CA LYS A 38 -14.96 4.30 -4.56
C LYS A 38 -14.50 5.64 -3.94
N GLY A 39 -13.61 6.37 -4.61
CA GLY A 39 -13.04 7.62 -4.11
C GLY A 39 -11.82 7.43 -3.20
N GLY A 40 -11.29 6.21 -3.09
CA GLY A 40 -10.02 5.96 -2.41
C GLY A 40 -8.84 6.58 -3.18
N TYR A 41 -7.78 6.95 -2.47
CA TYR A 41 -6.55 7.43 -3.09
C TYR A 41 -5.31 6.86 -2.41
N PHE A 42 -4.20 6.84 -3.15
CA PHE A 42 -2.90 6.41 -2.64
C PHE A 42 -2.00 7.63 -2.46
N ALA A 43 -1.70 7.99 -1.21
CA ALA A 43 -0.78 9.10 -0.91
C ALA A 43 0.69 8.76 -1.24
N ASN A 44 1.03 7.48 -1.28
CA ASN A 44 2.37 7.06 -1.63
C ASN A 44 2.64 7.26 -3.12
N SER A 45 3.83 7.75 -3.45
CA SER A 45 4.22 7.97 -4.85
C SER A 45 4.51 6.66 -5.57
N ILE A 46 4.30 6.62 -6.88
CA ILE A 46 4.94 5.65 -7.77
C ILE A 46 6.31 6.19 -8.17
N ILE A 47 7.24 5.29 -8.44
CA ILE A 47 8.61 5.67 -8.79
C ILE A 47 8.88 5.23 -10.22
N VAL A 48 9.30 6.18 -11.05
CA VAL A 48 9.57 5.95 -12.47
C VAL A 48 10.92 6.54 -12.89
N SER A 49 11.51 5.97 -13.93
CA SER A 49 12.71 6.50 -14.59
C SER A 49 12.44 6.66 -16.08
N PHE A 50 12.79 7.83 -16.64
CA PHE A 50 12.73 8.09 -18.06
C PHE A 50 14.09 7.83 -18.70
N HIS A 51 14.15 6.93 -19.67
CA HIS A 51 15.39 6.64 -20.40
C HIS A 51 15.69 7.66 -21.51
N THR A 52 14.76 8.58 -21.77
CA THR A 52 14.88 9.64 -22.76
C THR A 52 14.65 10.98 -22.09
N SER A 53 15.12 12.07 -22.71
CA SER A 53 14.82 13.39 -22.18
C SER A 53 13.33 13.69 -22.21
N VAL A 54 12.86 14.36 -21.16
CA VAL A 54 11.48 14.79 -20.97
C VAL A 54 11.38 16.30 -21.08
N ARG A 55 10.26 16.79 -21.62
CA ARG A 55 10.02 18.23 -21.72
C ARG A 55 9.34 18.70 -20.43
N PHE A 56 9.97 19.63 -19.72
CA PHE A 56 9.40 20.27 -18.55
C PHE A 56 9.25 21.77 -18.80
N ASP A 57 8.01 22.23 -18.94
CA ASP A 57 7.70 23.64 -19.11
C ASP A 57 7.60 24.28 -17.73
N GLN A 58 8.66 24.97 -17.34
CA GLN A 58 8.74 25.69 -16.06
C GLN A 58 7.75 26.85 -16.05
N GLY A 59 6.93 26.91 -15.00
CA GLY A 59 5.92 27.96 -14.78
C GLY A 59 6.35 28.92 -13.68
N SER A 60 6.51 28.43 -12.46
CA SER A 60 6.95 29.22 -11.31
C SER A 60 8.19 28.61 -10.65
N ARG A 61 8.95 29.47 -9.98
CA ARG A 61 10.12 29.11 -9.19
C ARG A 61 9.85 29.51 -7.75
N ASP A 62 10.29 28.67 -6.82
CA ASP A 62 10.43 29.07 -5.43
C ASP A 62 11.75 29.85 -5.30
N ASP A 63 11.71 31.06 -4.74
CA ASP A 63 12.89 31.90 -4.61
C ASP A 63 13.77 31.47 -3.41
N GLU A 64 13.18 30.77 -2.43
CA GLU A 64 13.89 30.28 -1.24
C GLU A 64 14.47 28.87 -1.43
N SER A 65 13.95 28.08 -2.38
CA SER A 65 14.42 26.73 -2.68
C SER A 65 14.76 26.55 -4.16
N ASP A 66 15.64 25.60 -4.52
CA ASP A 66 15.91 25.33 -5.94
C ASP A 66 14.78 24.53 -6.64
N VAL A 67 13.56 24.59 -6.10
CA VAL A 67 12.39 23.89 -6.66
C VAL A 67 11.79 24.70 -7.80
N ARG A 68 11.33 23.99 -8.83
CA ARG A 68 10.62 24.55 -9.98
C ARG A 68 9.28 23.84 -10.14
N PHE A 69 8.24 24.60 -10.37
CA PHE A 69 6.91 24.09 -10.67
C PHE A 69 6.64 24.28 -12.16
N GLY A 70 5.92 23.34 -12.76
CA GLY A 70 5.73 23.34 -14.20
C GLY A 70 4.91 22.17 -14.68
N LYS A 71 4.75 22.07 -15.99
CA LYS A 71 4.06 20.98 -16.66
C LYS A 71 5.08 20.03 -17.28
N LEU A 72 5.04 18.78 -16.87
CA LEU A 72 5.85 17.72 -17.46
C LEU A 72 5.10 17.07 -18.61
N TYR A 73 5.73 17.02 -19.78
CA TYR A 73 5.20 16.37 -20.98
C TYR A 73 5.91 15.03 -21.17
N LEU A 74 5.13 13.96 -21.15
CA LEU A 74 5.65 12.61 -21.35
C LEU A 74 6.12 12.42 -22.80
N PRO A 75 7.26 11.76 -23.05
CA PRO A 75 7.73 11.43 -24.40
C PRO A 75 6.69 10.62 -25.19
N GLU A 76 6.63 10.80 -26.50
CA GLU A 76 5.66 10.10 -27.36
C GLU A 76 6.12 8.71 -27.80
N SER A 77 7.37 8.35 -27.51
CA SER A 77 7.96 7.07 -27.88
C SER A 77 7.58 5.94 -26.92
N TYR A 78 7.47 4.74 -27.50
CA TYR A 78 7.24 3.50 -26.77
C TYR A 78 8.46 3.16 -25.89
N LYS A 79 8.22 2.54 -24.74
CA LYS A 79 9.24 2.11 -23.77
C LYS A 79 10.16 3.23 -23.26
N THR A 80 9.60 4.39 -22.96
CA THR A 80 10.37 5.56 -22.48
C THR A 80 10.39 5.70 -20.97
N CYS A 81 9.34 5.22 -20.30
CA CYS A 81 9.15 5.35 -18.86
C CYS A 81 9.17 3.95 -18.23
N TRP A 82 10.23 3.65 -17.50
CA TRP A 82 10.37 2.44 -16.71
C TRP A 82 9.76 2.64 -15.32
N VAL A 83 8.89 1.72 -14.90
CA VAL A 83 8.24 1.75 -13.59
C VAL A 83 9.06 0.91 -12.60
N ILE A 84 9.66 1.57 -11.62
CA ILE A 84 10.54 0.97 -10.60
C ILE A 84 9.71 0.40 -9.45
N ASP A 85 8.74 1.18 -8.97
CA ASP A 85 7.78 0.76 -7.94
C ASP A 85 6.37 1.28 -8.22
N GLY A 86 5.37 0.56 -7.71
CA GLY A 86 3.97 0.95 -7.83
C GLY A 86 3.29 0.41 -9.09
N GLN A 87 3.84 -0.63 -9.72
CA GLN A 87 3.27 -1.25 -10.92
C GLN A 87 1.76 -1.58 -10.77
N HIS A 88 1.33 -2.26 -9.70
CA HIS A 88 -0.08 -2.63 -9.53
C HIS A 88 -0.98 -1.40 -9.34
N ARG A 89 -0.45 -0.32 -8.75
CA ARG A 89 -1.18 0.96 -8.56
C ARG A 89 -1.40 1.64 -9.91
N LEU A 90 -0.35 1.76 -10.71
CA LEU A 90 -0.43 2.33 -12.05
C LEU A 90 -1.37 1.53 -12.97
N TYR A 91 -1.26 0.20 -12.95
CA TYR A 91 -2.17 -0.66 -13.71
C TYR A 91 -3.61 -0.59 -13.21
N GLY A 92 -3.84 -0.60 -11.89
CA GLY A 92 -5.18 -0.50 -11.32
C GLY A 92 -5.86 0.81 -11.69
N ALA A 93 -5.12 1.93 -11.62
CA ALA A 93 -5.61 3.23 -12.08
C ALA A 93 -5.94 3.24 -13.58
N SER A 94 -5.19 2.51 -14.40
CA SER A 94 -5.49 2.41 -15.84
C SER A 94 -6.70 1.56 -16.20
N LEU A 95 -7.25 0.81 -15.25
CA LEU A 95 -8.47 0.01 -15.42
C LEU A 95 -9.73 0.71 -14.88
N MET A 96 -9.61 1.95 -14.39
CA MET A 96 -10.76 2.75 -13.97
C MET A 96 -11.63 3.09 -15.18
N GLU A 97 -12.94 3.26 -14.94
CA GLU A 97 -13.91 3.67 -15.96
C GLU A 97 -13.56 5.06 -16.53
N GLU A 98 -13.90 5.27 -17.80
CA GLU A 98 -13.67 6.56 -18.46
C GLU A 98 -14.43 7.68 -17.74
N GLY A 99 -13.73 8.79 -17.45
CA GLY A 99 -14.30 9.97 -16.78
C GLY A 99 -13.89 10.15 -15.32
N ILE A 100 -13.21 9.18 -14.71
CA ILE A 100 -12.58 9.34 -13.40
C ILE A 100 -11.07 9.41 -13.58
N ASP A 101 -10.47 10.57 -13.29
CA ASP A 101 -9.02 10.78 -13.34
C ASP A 101 -8.40 10.55 -11.95
N PRO A 102 -7.80 9.38 -11.66
CA PRO A 102 -7.13 9.16 -10.39
C PRO A 102 -5.87 10.03 -10.29
N ILE A 103 -5.75 10.75 -9.17
CA ILE A 103 -4.51 11.45 -8.84
C ILE A 103 -3.52 10.43 -8.29
N ILE A 104 -2.41 10.24 -9.00
CA ILE A 104 -1.29 9.39 -8.58
C ILE A 104 -0.06 10.27 -8.39
N PRO A 105 0.45 10.42 -7.17
CA PRO A 105 1.73 11.07 -6.94
C PRO A 105 2.86 10.28 -7.63
N VAL A 106 3.77 10.98 -8.31
CA VAL A 106 4.87 10.36 -9.06
C VAL A 106 6.19 11.01 -8.67
N VAL A 107 7.19 10.19 -8.33
CA VAL A 107 8.59 10.59 -8.31
C VAL A 107 9.24 10.06 -9.57
N ALA A 108 9.81 10.94 -10.37
CA ALA A 108 10.39 10.60 -11.65
C ALA A 108 11.86 11.02 -11.74
N PHE A 109 12.70 10.13 -12.26
CA PHE A 109 14.09 10.41 -12.60
C PHE A 109 14.22 10.54 -14.12
N GLU A 110 15.11 11.41 -14.59
CA GLU A 110 15.46 11.52 -16.01
C GLU A 110 16.88 10.96 -16.20
N LYS A 111 17.03 10.02 -17.16
CA LYS A 111 18.30 9.40 -17.56
C LYS A 111 19.11 8.83 -16.38
N LEU A 112 18.42 8.16 -15.46
CA LEU A 112 19.10 7.48 -14.36
C LEU A 112 20.00 6.35 -14.92
N PRO A 113 21.26 6.22 -14.49
CA PRO A 113 22.12 5.12 -14.93
C PRO A 113 21.53 3.76 -14.53
N ALA A 114 21.66 2.76 -15.40
CA ALA A 114 21.10 1.41 -15.18
C ALA A 114 21.57 0.76 -13.86
N THR A 115 22.77 1.10 -13.39
CA THR A 115 23.30 0.64 -12.09
C THR A 115 22.55 1.26 -10.91
N GLU A 116 22.27 2.56 -10.96
CA GLU A 116 21.52 3.27 -9.91
C GLU A 116 20.05 2.84 -9.90
N GLU A 117 19.48 2.61 -11.07
CA GLU A 117 18.17 2.00 -11.27
C GLU A 117 18.02 0.66 -10.53
N ALA A 118 19.00 -0.24 -10.71
CA ALA A 118 19.01 -1.54 -10.04
C ALA A 118 19.18 -1.42 -8.51
N ILE A 119 20.01 -0.48 -8.05
CA ILE A 119 20.19 -0.18 -6.62
C ILE A 119 18.90 0.36 -6.01
N LEU A 120 18.23 1.29 -6.70
CA LEU A 120 16.97 1.89 -6.26
C LEU A 120 15.88 0.83 -6.15
N PHE A 121 15.71 -0.01 -7.18
CA PHE A 121 14.78 -1.13 -7.15
C PHE A 121 15.04 -2.05 -5.94
N THR A 122 16.30 -2.44 -5.74
CA THR A 122 16.68 -3.37 -4.66
C THR A 122 16.41 -2.75 -3.29
N THR A 123 16.80 -1.48 -3.11
CA THR A 123 16.60 -0.74 -1.86
C THR A 123 15.12 -0.62 -1.53
N ILE A 124 14.27 -0.23 -2.50
CA ILE A 124 12.83 -0.11 -2.28
C ILE A 124 12.24 -1.45 -1.84
N ASN A 125 12.56 -2.54 -2.53
CA ASN A 125 11.98 -3.85 -2.22
C ASN A 125 12.49 -4.43 -0.89
N LYS A 126 13.71 -4.10 -0.48
CA LYS A 126 14.34 -4.61 0.74
C LYS A 126 13.92 -3.81 1.98
N GLU A 127 13.93 -2.48 1.88
CA GLU A 127 13.73 -1.60 3.03
C GLU A 127 12.23 -1.32 3.30
N GLN A 128 11.37 -1.38 2.29
CA GLN A 128 9.93 -1.24 2.50
C GLN A 128 9.35 -2.49 3.19
N LYS A 129 9.17 -2.39 4.51
CA LYS A 129 8.41 -3.39 5.28
C LYS A 129 6.92 -3.11 5.13
N GLN A 130 6.14 -4.18 4.92
CA GLN A 130 4.68 -4.07 5.03
C GLN A 130 4.31 -3.59 6.43
N VAL A 131 3.31 -2.71 6.51
CA VAL A 131 2.70 -2.35 7.78
C VAL A 131 2.24 -3.64 8.45
N GLN A 132 2.63 -3.83 9.71
CA GLN A 132 2.29 -5.04 10.43
C GLN A 132 0.77 -5.09 10.60
N PRO A 133 0.10 -6.23 10.32
CA PRO A 133 -1.35 -6.35 10.42
C PRO A 133 -1.93 -5.88 11.76
N ARG A 134 -1.16 -6.03 12.84
CA ARG A 134 -1.54 -5.58 14.18
C ARG A 134 -1.79 -4.08 14.29
N LEU A 135 -0.91 -3.26 13.70
CA LEU A 135 -1.07 -1.80 13.73
C LEU A 135 -2.31 -1.36 12.97
N LEU A 136 -2.66 -2.07 11.89
CA LEU A 136 -3.90 -1.81 11.14
C LEU A 136 -5.14 -2.14 11.99
N ASP A 137 -5.10 -3.24 12.74
CA ASP A 137 -6.20 -3.63 13.63
C ASP A 137 -6.42 -2.62 14.78
N GLU A 138 -5.33 -2.08 15.36
CA GLU A 138 -5.38 -1.03 16.40
C GLU A 138 -6.00 0.26 15.83
N LEU A 139 -5.51 0.73 14.68
CA LEU A 139 -6.05 1.91 13.99
C LEU A 139 -7.52 1.75 13.59
N ASP A 140 -7.90 0.57 13.10
CA ASP A 140 -9.30 0.26 12.80
C ASP A 140 -10.18 0.36 14.05
N GLY A 141 -9.67 -0.04 15.22
CA GLY A 141 -10.37 0.09 16.50
C GLY A 141 -10.60 1.56 16.90
N GLU A 142 -9.65 2.43 16.62
CA GLU A 142 -9.76 3.87 16.90
C GLU A 142 -10.66 4.62 15.92
N LEU A 143 -10.60 4.25 14.63
CA LEU A 143 -11.27 5.01 13.56
C LEU A 143 -12.70 4.55 13.27
N LYS A 144 -13.06 3.31 13.62
CA LYS A 144 -14.32 2.69 13.17
C LYS A 144 -15.26 2.30 14.29
N TRP A 145 -14.91 2.47 15.57
CA TRP A 145 -15.76 2.02 16.68
C TRP A 145 -17.12 2.75 16.71
N ASP A 146 -17.20 3.97 16.21
CA ASP A 146 -18.40 4.81 16.08
C ASP A 146 -18.93 4.89 14.64
N SER A 147 -18.52 3.96 13.75
CA SER A 147 -19.03 3.88 12.38
C SER A 147 -20.55 3.68 12.35
N ASP A 148 -21.22 4.34 11.39
CA ASP A 148 -22.65 4.15 11.13
C ASP A 148 -22.97 2.74 10.59
N ASP A 149 -21.97 2.04 10.04
CA ASP A 149 -22.11 0.62 9.67
C ASP A 149 -21.97 -0.25 10.94
N PRO A 150 -23.03 -0.96 11.36
CA PRO A 150 -22.98 -1.80 12.56
C PRO A 150 -21.92 -2.91 12.50
N GLU A 151 -21.58 -3.41 11.31
CA GLU A 151 -20.54 -4.45 11.18
C GLU A 151 -19.14 -3.86 11.38
N GLU A 152 -18.88 -2.67 10.81
CA GLU A 152 -17.62 -1.97 11.03
C GLU A 152 -17.48 -1.50 12.48
N SER A 153 -18.55 -0.94 13.07
CA SER A 153 -18.60 -0.56 14.47
C SER A 153 -18.33 -1.75 15.40
N ALA A 154 -19.00 -2.89 15.18
CA ALA A 154 -18.74 -4.09 15.97
C ALA A 154 -17.27 -4.56 15.89
N ARG A 155 -16.68 -4.51 14.69
CA ARG A 155 -15.25 -4.86 14.48
C ARG A 155 -14.32 -3.85 15.17
N GLY A 156 -14.65 -2.56 15.14
CA GLY A 156 -13.91 -1.50 15.81
C GLY A 156 -13.96 -1.64 17.33
N ILE A 157 -15.16 -1.84 17.88
CA ILE A 157 -15.39 -2.10 19.32
C ILE A 157 -14.61 -3.35 19.76
N ALA A 158 -14.66 -4.44 18.99
CA ALA A 158 -13.92 -5.66 19.33
C ALA A 158 -12.40 -5.44 19.36
N ALA A 159 -11.85 -4.68 18.41
CA ALA A 159 -10.44 -4.34 18.38
C ALA A 159 -10.04 -3.47 19.58
N ARG A 160 -10.82 -2.43 19.87
CA ARG A 160 -10.56 -1.49 20.97
C ARG A 160 -10.69 -2.15 22.34
N SER A 161 -11.72 -2.96 22.57
CA SER A 161 -11.88 -3.70 23.82
C SER A 161 -10.72 -4.66 24.06
N LEU A 162 -10.24 -5.33 23.01
CA LEU A 162 -9.10 -6.24 23.11
C LEU A 162 -7.80 -5.50 23.43
N ASP A 163 -7.62 -4.31 22.87
CA ASP A 163 -6.48 -3.45 23.17
C ASP A 163 -6.50 -2.97 24.63
N GLN A 164 -7.66 -2.55 25.14
CA GLN A 164 -7.83 -2.18 26.55
C GLN A 164 -7.55 -3.35 27.51
N LEU A 165 -8.13 -4.52 27.24
CA LEU A 165 -7.95 -5.73 28.05
C LEU A 165 -6.49 -6.20 28.10
N ARG A 166 -5.70 -5.87 27.07
CA ARG A 166 -4.28 -6.22 27.00
C ARG A 166 -3.41 -5.26 27.80
N HIS A 167 -3.77 -3.99 27.85
CA HIS A 167 -3.04 -2.96 28.60
C HIS A 167 -3.44 -2.88 30.08
N GLU A 168 -4.43 -3.68 30.50
CA GLU A 168 -4.82 -3.83 31.90
C GLU A 168 -3.73 -4.56 32.69
N ILE A 169 -3.15 -3.85 33.67
CA ILE A 169 -2.13 -4.39 34.58
C ILE A 169 -2.78 -5.48 35.45
N ALA A 170 -2.12 -6.64 35.58
CA ALA A 170 -2.66 -7.81 36.29
C ALA A 170 -3.97 -8.35 35.68
N GLY A 171 -4.26 -8.01 34.42
CA GLY A 171 -5.42 -8.50 33.69
C GLY A 171 -5.28 -9.96 33.24
N PRO A 172 -6.39 -10.63 32.90
CA PRO A 172 -6.38 -12.04 32.44
C PRO A 172 -5.62 -12.26 31.12
N PHE A 173 -5.35 -11.18 30.38
CA PHE A 173 -4.67 -11.17 29.10
C PHE A 173 -3.22 -10.67 29.15
N GLU A 174 -2.72 -10.30 30.34
CA GLU A 174 -1.33 -9.91 30.54
C GLU A 174 -0.39 -11.06 30.11
N ASP A 175 0.64 -10.72 29.33
CA ASP A 175 1.63 -11.68 28.78
C ASP A 175 1.06 -12.87 27.99
N ARG A 176 -0.20 -12.82 27.55
CA ARG A 176 -0.82 -13.89 26.75
C ARG A 176 -0.60 -13.76 25.26
N PHE A 177 -0.12 -12.61 24.79
CA PHE A 177 0.14 -12.32 23.38
C PHE A 177 1.63 -12.18 23.13
N ALA A 178 2.13 -12.84 22.07
CA ALA A 178 3.52 -12.67 21.65
C ALA A 178 3.76 -11.25 21.11
N PRO A 179 4.81 -10.53 21.53
CA PRO A 179 5.19 -9.24 20.95
C PRO A 179 5.48 -9.35 19.45
N PRO A 180 5.35 -8.26 18.68
CA PRO A 180 5.63 -8.32 17.25
C PRO A 180 7.11 -8.64 16.98
N GLY A 181 7.37 -9.63 16.11
CA GLY A 181 8.73 -10.03 15.75
C GLY A 181 9.45 -10.93 16.77
N VAL A 182 8.79 -11.30 17.88
CA VAL A 182 9.35 -12.21 18.90
C VAL A 182 8.62 -13.55 18.83
N PRO A 183 9.33 -14.70 18.87
CA PRO A 183 8.70 -16.01 18.97
C PRO A 183 7.85 -16.12 20.23
N ALA A 184 6.65 -16.69 20.10
CA ALA A 184 5.77 -16.91 21.24
C ALA A 184 6.43 -17.83 22.28
N THR A 185 6.36 -17.43 23.55
CA THR A 185 6.72 -18.29 24.69
C THR A 185 5.58 -19.26 25.02
N LYS A 186 5.83 -20.25 25.89
CA LYS A 186 4.82 -21.25 26.29
C LYS A 186 3.52 -20.66 26.86
N ASN A 187 3.57 -19.45 27.43
CA ASN A 187 2.42 -18.78 28.01
C ASN A 187 1.67 -17.85 27.02
N GLN A 188 2.25 -17.59 25.85
CA GLN A 188 1.74 -16.68 24.81
C GLN A 188 1.00 -17.44 23.71
N VAL A 189 -0.08 -18.11 24.09
CA VAL A 189 -0.86 -19.00 23.21
C VAL A 189 -1.94 -18.30 22.39
N LEU A 190 -2.18 -17.01 22.65
CA LEU A 190 -3.28 -16.26 22.05
C LEU A 190 -2.82 -15.42 20.85
N THR A 191 -3.68 -15.33 19.84
CA THR A 191 -3.48 -14.44 18.68
C THR A 191 -4.62 -13.43 18.61
N LEU A 192 -4.27 -12.14 18.43
CA LEU A 192 -5.25 -11.05 18.36
C LEU A 192 -6.35 -11.31 17.31
N PRO A 193 -6.04 -11.78 16.08
CA PRO A 193 -7.08 -12.03 15.08
C PRO A 193 -8.10 -13.08 15.52
N GLN A 194 -7.66 -14.14 16.21
CA GLN A 194 -8.56 -15.21 16.64
C GLN A 194 -9.45 -14.78 17.80
N ILE A 195 -8.95 -14.00 18.75
CA ILE A 195 -9.77 -13.47 19.84
C ILE A 195 -10.78 -12.45 19.32
N LYS A 196 -10.36 -11.55 18.43
CA LYS A 196 -11.27 -10.60 17.77
C LYS A 196 -12.41 -11.34 17.06
N LEU A 197 -12.10 -12.39 16.30
CA LEU A 197 -13.12 -13.25 15.67
C LEU A 197 -14.02 -13.96 16.68
N ALA A 198 -13.47 -14.47 17.79
CA ALA A 198 -14.24 -15.13 18.84
C ALA A 198 -15.19 -14.14 19.54
N LEU A 199 -14.74 -12.93 19.85
CA LEU A 199 -15.55 -11.87 20.44
C LEU A 199 -16.75 -11.52 19.53
N LEU A 200 -16.50 -11.32 18.24
CA LEU A 200 -17.55 -11.05 17.26
C LEU A 200 -18.55 -12.21 17.14
N LYS A 201 -18.08 -13.46 17.10
CA LYS A 201 -18.95 -14.65 17.00
C LYS A 201 -19.73 -14.95 18.27
N SER A 202 -19.17 -14.63 19.44
CA SER A 202 -19.81 -14.89 20.73
C SER A 202 -21.10 -14.07 20.92
N GLY A 203 -21.17 -12.89 20.30
CA GLY A 203 -22.23 -11.91 20.52
C GLY A 203 -22.13 -11.21 21.88
N LEU A 204 -20.99 -11.30 22.58
CA LEU A 204 -20.74 -10.59 23.84
C LEU A 204 -20.77 -9.07 23.67
N LEU A 205 -20.40 -8.58 22.49
CA LEU A 205 -20.40 -7.16 22.13
C LEU A 205 -21.75 -6.70 21.56
N GLY A 206 -22.80 -7.53 21.69
CA GLY A 206 -24.10 -7.33 21.09
C GLY A 206 -24.31 -8.19 19.84
N ARG A 207 -25.58 -8.31 19.44
CA ARG A 207 -26.01 -8.95 18.19
C ARG A 207 -26.87 -7.96 17.43
N ARG A 208 -26.73 -7.96 16.11
CA ARG A 208 -27.65 -7.21 15.24
C ARG A 208 -29.07 -7.74 15.47
N SER A 209 -29.96 -6.87 15.94
CA SER A 209 -31.39 -7.16 15.92
C SER A 209 -31.83 -7.14 14.46
N SER A 210 -32.36 -8.24 13.95
CA SER A 210 -32.94 -8.31 12.60
C SER A 210 -34.34 -7.70 12.54
N ARG A 211 -34.62 -6.65 13.33
CA ARG A 211 -35.88 -5.93 13.24
C ARG A 211 -35.67 -4.74 12.30
N ASP A 212 -36.47 -4.81 11.24
CA ASP A 212 -36.61 -3.96 10.06
C ASP A 212 -35.66 -4.28 8.89
#